data_AF-A0AAN6TTY5-F1
#
_entry.id   AF-A0AAN6TTY5-F1
#
_cell.length_a   1.000
_cell.length_b   1.000
_cell.length_c   1.000
_cell.angle_alpha   90.00
_cell.angle_beta   90.00
_cell.angle_gamma   90.00
#
_symmetry.space_group_name_H-M   'P 1'
#
loop_
_entity.id
_entity.type
_entity.pdbx_description
1 polymer ?
#
loop_
_entity_poly.entity_id
_entity_poly.type
_entity_poly.pdbx_seq_one_letter_code
_entity_poly.pdbx_strand_id
1 'polypeptide(L)'
;VSAIAFYFFWRWQVERAEPFPTFQRSEHWYDIKVLRRSAKEATKELSAQTANSWTSRLYAACGIKTSKVSHAPRVAAAQNADMDGVSEGQIRRAGRWN
;
A
#
# COMPACT_ATOMS: atom_id res chain seq x y z
N VAL A 1 -0.83 2.86 11.81
CA VAL A 1 -1.31 1.57 12.37
C VAL A 1 -2.84 1.40 12.27
N SER A 2 -3.64 2.47 12.37
CA SER A 2 -5.11 2.39 12.35
C SER A 2 -5.72 1.76 11.09
N ALA A 3 -5.40 2.25 9.89
CA ALA A 3 -6.05 1.82 8.65
C ALA A 3 -5.88 0.32 8.34
N ILE A 4 -4.68 -0.22 8.57
CA ILE A 4 -4.42 -1.65 8.31
C ILE A 4 -5.13 -2.55 9.32
N ALA A 5 -5.26 -2.12 10.58
CA ALA A 5 -6.01 -2.84 11.60
C ALA A 5 -7.51 -2.91 11.26
N PHE A 6 -8.10 -1.80 10.78
CA PHE A 6 -9.49 -1.79 10.30
C PHE A 6 -9.69 -2.73 9.11
N TYR A 7 -8.76 -2.74 8.16
CA TYR A 7 -8.82 -3.65 7.03
C TYR A 7 -8.73 -5.12 7.48
N PHE A 8 -7.85 -5.45 8.42
CA PHE A 8 -7.77 -6.80 8.99
C PHE A 8 -9.03 -7.22 9.73
N PHE A 9 -9.61 -6.32 10.54
CA PHE A 9 -10.90 -6.57 11.18
C PHE A 9 -11.99 -6.83 10.14
N TRP A 10 -12.11 -5.97 9.14
CA TRP A 10 -13.10 -6.16 8.08
C TRP A 10 -12.90 -7.49 7.34
N ARG A 11 -11.66 -7.81 6.93
CA ARG A 11 -11.32 -9.00 6.16
C ARG A 11 -11.68 -10.31 6.88
N TRP A 12 -11.29 -10.45 8.15
CA TRP A 12 -11.45 -11.73 8.87
C TRP A 12 -12.69 -11.79 9.75
N GLN A 13 -13.13 -10.66 10.33
CA GLN A 13 -14.28 -10.65 11.25
C GLN A 13 -15.62 -10.35 10.55
N VAL A 14 -15.62 -9.42 9.59
CA VAL A 14 -16.85 -8.94 8.92
C VAL A 14 -17.14 -9.73 7.65
N GLU A 15 -16.19 -9.76 6.72
CA GLU A 15 -16.36 -10.35 5.40
C GLU A 15 -16.41 -11.88 5.45
N ARG A 16 -15.61 -12.50 6.34
CA ARG A 16 -15.60 -13.96 6.61
C ARG A 16 -15.45 -14.85 5.36
N ALA A 17 -14.83 -14.31 4.31
CA ALA A 17 -14.60 -15.04 3.06
C ALA A 17 -13.43 -16.05 3.15
N GLU A 18 -12.56 -15.90 4.15
CA GLU A 18 -11.43 -16.80 4.43
C GLU A 18 -11.21 -16.93 5.95
N PRO A 19 -10.64 -18.04 6.44
CA PRO A 19 -10.29 -18.17 7.85
C PRO A 19 -9.12 -17.26 8.22
N PHE A 20 -9.04 -16.91 9.51
CA PHE A 20 -7.85 -16.23 10.04
C PHE A 20 -6.63 -17.17 9.97
N PRO A 21 -5.45 -16.68 9.56
CA PRO A 21 -4.27 -17.53 9.41
C PRO A 21 -3.79 -18.12 10.74
N THR A 22 -3.32 -19.37 10.68
CA THR A 22 -2.57 -19.98 11.79
C THR A 22 -1.09 -19.60 11.68
N PHE A 23 -0.51 -19.20 12.81
CA PHE A 23 0.91 -18.84 12.89
C PHE A 23 1.81 -19.97 13.38
N GLN A 24 1.29 -21.20 13.45
CA GLN A 24 2.04 -22.37 13.94
C GLN A 24 3.27 -22.70 13.09
N ARG A 25 3.19 -22.52 11.76
CA ARG A 25 4.28 -22.78 10.81
C ARG A 25 4.28 -21.70 9.74
N SER A 26 5.45 -21.30 9.25
CA SER A 26 5.60 -20.24 8.23
C SER A 26 4.82 -20.55 6.96
N GLU A 27 4.85 -21.79 6.50
CA GLU A 27 4.13 -22.30 5.33
C GLU A 27 2.61 -22.03 5.39
N HIS A 28 2.01 -21.89 6.57
CA HIS A 28 0.58 -21.63 6.70
C HIS A 28 0.18 -20.16 6.51
N TRP A 29 1.12 -19.21 6.60
CA TRP A 29 0.80 -17.78 6.56
C TRP A 29 1.68 -16.95 5.63
N TYR A 30 2.86 -17.45 5.26
CA TYR A 30 3.86 -16.69 4.50
C TYR A 30 3.33 -16.22 3.13
N ASP A 31 2.56 -17.07 2.45
CA ASP A 31 2.03 -16.74 1.12
C ASP A 31 0.76 -15.88 1.16
N ILE A 32 0.15 -15.69 2.33
CA ILE A 32 -1.06 -14.89 2.47
C ILE A 32 -0.69 -13.41 2.29
N LYS A 33 -1.25 -12.80 1.24
CA LYS A 33 -0.97 -11.40 0.93
C LYS A 33 -1.76 -10.50 1.87
N VAL A 34 -1.09 -9.47 2.39
CA VAL A 34 -1.72 -8.42 3.21
C VAL A 34 -2.86 -7.79 2.41
N LEU A 35 -2.57 -7.25 1.23
CA LEU A 35 -3.58 -6.79 0.27
C LEU A 35 -3.80 -7.89 -0.77
N ARG A 36 -4.88 -8.65 -0.56
CA ARG A 36 -5.28 -9.74 -1.46
C ARG A 36 -5.90 -9.19 -2.73
N ARG A 37 -5.75 -9.91 -3.84
CA ARG A 37 -6.41 -9.59 -5.11
C ARG A 37 -7.92 -9.55 -4.98
N SER A 38 -8.49 -10.57 -4.35
CA SER A 38 -9.93 -10.78 -4.26
C SER A 38 -10.28 -11.62 -3.05
N ALA A 39 -11.58 -11.72 -2.77
CA ALA A 39 -12.06 -12.44 -1.60
C ALA A 39 -11.76 -13.95 -1.60
N LYS A 40 -11.51 -14.49 -2.79
CA LYS A 40 -11.28 -15.92 -3.04
C LYS A 40 -9.80 -16.25 -3.25
N GLU A 41 -8.94 -15.24 -3.36
CA GLU A 41 -7.53 -15.41 -3.75
C GLU A 41 -6.60 -14.72 -2.75
N ALA A 42 -6.53 -15.26 -1.54
CA ALA A 42 -5.73 -14.72 -0.44
C ALA A 42 -4.21 -14.70 -0.70
N THR A 43 -3.72 -15.60 -1.55
CA THR A 43 -2.30 -15.75 -1.90
C THR A 43 -1.89 -14.96 -3.14
N LYS A 44 -2.86 -14.40 -3.87
CA LYS A 44 -2.60 -13.58 -5.05
C LYS A 44 -2.54 -12.11 -4.65
N GLU A 45 -1.51 -11.44 -5.13
CA GLU A 45 -1.31 -10.01 -4.88
C GLU A 45 -2.31 -9.15 -5.68
N LEU A 46 -2.62 -7.99 -5.11
CA LEU A 46 -3.29 -6.92 -5.82
C LEU A 46 -2.43 -6.50 -7.03
N SER A 47 -3.01 -6.51 -8.23
CA SER A 47 -2.24 -6.14 -9.43
C SER A 47 -1.84 -4.67 -9.41
N ALA A 48 -0.67 -4.37 -10.00
CA ALA A 48 -0.20 -3.00 -10.15
C ALA A 48 -1.20 -2.11 -10.91
N GLN A 49 -1.89 -2.66 -11.91
CA GLN A 49 -2.92 -1.97 -12.67
C GLN A 49 -4.12 -1.59 -11.78
N THR A 50 -4.60 -2.53 -10.97
CA THR A 50 -5.70 -2.27 -10.04
C THR A 50 -5.28 -1.19 -9.04
N ALA A 51 -4.12 -1.34 -8.40
CA ALA A 51 -3.59 -0.34 -7.48
C ALA A 51 -3.49 1.05 -8.13
N ASN A 52 -2.98 1.15 -9.36
CA ASN A 52 -2.89 2.41 -10.09
C ASN A 52 -4.27 3.03 -10.38
N SER A 53 -5.25 2.21 -10.79
CA SER A 53 -6.62 2.67 -11.04
C SER A 53 -7.27 3.23 -9.79
N TRP A 54 -7.16 2.55 -8.65
CA TRP A 54 -7.69 3.03 -7.37
C TRP A 54 -7.01 4.34 -6.92
N THR A 55 -5.68 4.43 -7.02
CA THR A 55 -4.94 5.66 -6.68
C THR A 55 -5.34 6.83 -7.59
N SER A 56 -5.51 6.59 -8.89
CA SER A 56 -5.96 7.63 -9.84
C SER A 56 -7.34 8.16 -9.47
N ARG A 57 -8.26 7.27 -9.10
CA ARG A 57 -9.61 7.65 -8.64
C ARG A 57 -9.57 8.44 -7.35
N LEU A 58 -8.73 8.04 -6.39
CA LEU A 58 -8.51 8.77 -5.15
C LEU A 58 -8.00 10.19 -5.43
N TYR A 59 -6.98 10.33 -6.28
CA TYR A 59 -6.44 11.63 -6.65
C TYR A 59 -7.48 12.52 -7.31
N ALA A 60 -8.26 11.99 -8.26
CA ALA A 60 -9.35 12.74 -8.87
C ALA A 60 -10.40 13.19 -7.83
N ALA A 61 -10.79 12.31 -6.91
CA ALA A 61 -11.75 12.64 -5.85
C ALA A 61 -11.23 13.72 -4.88
N CYS A 62 -9.92 13.76 -4.64
CA CYS A 62 -9.26 14.78 -3.83
C CYS A 62 -8.85 16.03 -4.62
N GLY A 63 -9.17 16.14 -5.91
CA GLY A 63 -8.76 17.26 -6.76
C GLY A 63 -7.26 17.31 -7.09
N ILE A 64 -6.52 16.24 -6.84
CA ILE A 64 -5.09 16.13 -7.11
C ILE A 64 -4.89 15.82 -8.61
N LYS A 65 -4.23 16.73 -9.33
CA LYS A 65 -3.92 16.58 -10.75
C LYS A 65 -2.49 16.08 -10.92
N THR A 66 -2.32 14.87 -11.46
CA THR A 66 -1.00 14.32 -11.79
C THR A 66 -1.08 13.34 -12.95
N SER A 67 -0.08 13.35 -13.82
CA SER A 67 0.12 12.34 -14.86
C SER A 67 0.99 11.16 -14.40
N LYS A 68 1.63 11.27 -13.22
CA LYS A 68 2.58 10.28 -12.68
C LYS A 68 2.06 9.68 -11.38
N VAL A 69 0.93 8.99 -11.46
CA VAL A 69 0.15 8.50 -10.30
C VAL A 69 0.99 7.66 -9.33
N SER A 70 1.83 6.75 -9.82
CA SER A 70 2.68 5.89 -8.97
C SER A 70 3.91 6.59 -8.38
N HIS A 71 4.36 7.70 -8.98
CA HIS A 71 5.56 8.43 -8.54
C HIS A 71 5.22 9.62 -7.64
N ALA A 72 4.02 10.18 -7.73
CA ALA A 72 3.61 11.33 -6.92
C ALA A 72 3.84 11.14 -5.41
N PRO A 73 3.56 9.97 -4.79
CA PRO A 73 3.88 9.77 -3.38
C PRO A 73 5.38 9.82 -3.05
N ARG A 74 6.24 9.38 -3.98
CA ARG A 74 7.69 9.34 -3.76
C ARG A 74 8.30 10.74 -3.81
N VAL A 75 7.84 11.57 -4.74
CA VAL A 75 8.23 12.98 -4.83
C VAL A 75 7.77 13.73 -3.58
N ALA A 76 6.50 13.55 -3.18
CA ALA A 76 5.98 14.18 -1.96
C ALA A 76 6.75 13.75 -0.70
N ALA A 77 7.13 12.47 -0.60
CA ALA A 77 7.94 11.98 0.52
C ALA A 77 9.36 12.59 0.55
N ALA A 78 9.99 12.77 -0.62
CA ALA A 78 11.30 13.44 -0.70
C ALA A 78 11.20 14.92 -0.28
N GLN A 79 10.15 15.62 -0.70
CA GLN A 79 9.88 17.00 -0.30
C GLN A 79 9.62 17.12 1.21
N ASN A 80 8.83 16.21 1.79
CA ASN A 80 8.60 16.21 3.24
C ASN A 80 9.90 15.97 4.02
N ALA A 81 10.77 15.06 3.56
CA ALA A 81 12.06 14.82 4.20
C ALA A 81 12.97 16.05 4.15
N ASP A 82 12.96 16.79 3.04
CA ASP A 82 13.70 18.05 2.91
C ASP A 82 13.15 19.12 3.88
N MET A 83 11.83 19.24 3.97
CA MET A 83 11.15 20.12 4.94
C MET A 83 11.46 19.74 6.40
N ASP A 84 11.66 18.46 6.68
CA ASP A 84 12.06 17.95 8.00
C ASP A 84 13.58 18.11 8.27
N GLY A 85 14.33 18.73 7.35
CA GLY A 85 15.76 19.04 7.50
C GLY A 85 16.71 17.89 7.19
N VAL A 86 16.23 16.84 6.51
CA VAL A 86 17.09 15.73 6.07
C VAL A 86 18.00 16.21 4.94
N SER A 87 19.30 15.92 5.03
CA SER A 87 20.26 16.37 4.00
C SER A 87 19.93 15.83 2.60
N GLU A 88 20.16 16.65 1.56
CA GLU A 88 19.95 16.24 0.17
C GLU A 88 20.72 14.95 -0.18
N GLY A 89 21.93 14.80 0.35
CA GLY A 89 22.75 13.60 0.19
C GLY A 89 22.08 12.33 0.75
N GLN A 90 21.29 12.42 1.81
CA GLN A 90 20.50 11.31 2.35
C GLN A 90 19.26 11.03 1.49
N ILE A 91 18.54 12.08 1.06
CA ILE A 91 17.34 11.97 0.21
C ILE A 91 17.69 11.31 -1.14
N ARG A 92 18.82 11.71 -1.75
CA ARG A 92 19.28 11.13 -3.02
C ARG A 92 19.60 9.64 -2.91
N ARG A 93 20.11 9.17 -1.77
CA ARG A 93 20.34 7.72 -1.54
C ARG A 93 19.05 6.92 -1.53
N ALA A 94 17.92 7.53 -1.17
CA ALA A 94 16.60 6.89 -1.17
C ALA A 94 15.94 6.82 -2.57
N GLY A 95 16.54 7.43 -3.60
CA GLY A 95 16.16 7.18 -4.99
C GLY A 95 16.04 8.39 -5.92
N ARG A 96 16.75 9.50 -5.65
CA ARG A 96 16.79 10.70 -6.52
C ARG A 96 15.40 11.15 -6.98
N TRP A 97 14.48 11.29 -6.02
CA TRP A 97 13.09 11.71 -6.23
C TRP A 97 12.89 13.23 -6.06
N ASN A 98 13.97 13.97 -5.84
CA ASN A 98 14.04 15.42 -5.75
C ASN A 98 14.10 16.09 -7.13
#